data_AF-A0A661E1X9-F1
#
_entry.id   AF-A0A661E1X9-F1
#
_cell.length_a   1.000
_cell.length_b   1.000
_cell.length_c   1.000
_cell.angle_alpha   90.00
_cell.angle_beta   90.00
_cell.angle_gamma   90.00
#
_symmetry.space_group_name_H-M   'P 1'
#
loop_
_entity.id
_entity.type
_entity.pdbx_description
1 polymer ?
#
loop_
_entity_poly.entity_id
_entity_poly.type
_entity_poly.pdbx_seq_one_letter_code
_entity_poly.pdbx_strand_id
1 'polypeptide(L)' 'LTVPHPGMHERDFVIIPLEELAGNLNIPGRGHLYSLINKCKSHSLKKLITA' A
#
# COMPACT_ATOMS: atom_id res chain seq x y z
N LEU A 1 9.67 8.23 -16.15
CA LEU A 1 8.58 7.32 -15.74
C LEU A 1 9.23 6.16 -15.01
N THR A 2 8.79 5.85 -13.78
CA THR A 2 9.35 4.75 -12.99
C THR A 2 8.20 3.91 -12.43
N VAL A 3 8.19 2.62 -12.77
CA VAL A 3 7.15 1.67 -12.37
C VAL A 3 7.81 0.38 -11.89
N PRO A 4 7.42 -0.17 -10.71
CA PRO A 4 6.55 0.46 -9.71
C PRO A 4 7.20 1.71 -9.09
N HIS A 5 6.40 2.63 -8.56
CA HIS A 5 6.93 3.87 -7.99
C HIS A 5 7.87 3.54 -6.80
N PRO A 6 9.11 4.08 -6.74
CA PRO A 6 10.13 3.63 -5.81
C PRO A 6 9.68 3.59 -4.34
N GLY A 7 8.99 4.63 -3.86
CA GLY A 7 8.53 4.74 -2.47
C GLY A 7 7.06 4.38 -2.23
N MET A 8 6.37 3.72 -3.17
CA MET A 8 4.92 3.45 -2.96
C MET A 8 4.67 2.56 -1.74
N HIS A 9 5.51 1.56 -1.55
CA HIS A 9 5.40 0.54 -0.51
C HIS A 9 5.70 1.04 0.93
N GLU A 10 6.19 2.28 1.07
CA GLU A 10 6.52 2.89 2.36
C GLU A 10 5.43 3.87 2.82
N ARG A 11 4.41 4.09 1.99
CA ARG A 11 3.35 5.07 2.20
C ARG A 11 2.04 4.33 2.45
N ASP A 12 1.57 4.37 3.68
CA ASP A 12 0.35 3.71 4.12
C ASP A 12 -0.89 4.18 3.32
N PHE A 13 -0.99 5.48 3.02
CA PHE A 13 -2.05 6.04 2.18
C PHE A 13 -2.01 5.58 0.71
N VAL A 14 -0.97 4.85 0.28
CA VAL A 14 -0.89 4.24 -1.05
C VAL A 14 -1.22 2.75 -0.98
N ILE A 15 -0.54 2.01 -0.11
CA ILE A 15 -0.69 0.55 -0.07
C ILE A 15 -1.95 0.06 0.63
N ILE A 16 -2.47 0.78 1.63
CA ILE A 16 -3.68 0.38 2.34
C ILE A 16 -4.90 0.50 1.40
N PRO A 17 -5.14 1.63 0.72
CA PRO A 17 -6.23 1.69 -0.26
C PRO A 17 -6.06 0.72 -1.43
N LEU A 18 -4.81 0.43 -1.83
CA LEU A 18 -4.55 -0.56 -2.87
C LEU A 18 -4.94 -1.98 -2.44
N GLU A 19 -4.80 -2.32 -1.16
CA GLU A 19 -5.19 -3.62 -0.62
C GLU A 19 -6.71 -3.78 -0.57
N GLU A 20 -7.45 -2.72 -0.22
CA GLU A 20 -8.91 -2.71 -0.30
C GLU A 20 -9.43 -3.00 -1.73
N LEU A 21 -8.68 -2.59 -2.75
CA LEU A 21 -9.03 -2.78 -4.16
C LEU A 21 -8.50 -4.11 -4.75
N ALA A 22 -7.32 -4.56 -4.32
CA ALA A 22 -6.59 -5.67 -4.93
C ALA A 22 -5.68 -6.40 -3.92
N GLY A 23 -6.25 -6.96 -2.85
CA GLY A 23 -5.49 -7.53 -1.72
C GLY A 23 -4.52 -8.68 -2.04
N ASN A 24 -4.79 -9.46 -3.10
CA ASN A 24 -3.92 -10.57 -3.54
C ASN A 24 -2.82 -10.12 -4.53
N LEU A 25 -2.57 -8.82 -4.66
CA LEU A 25 -1.61 -8.29 -5.63
C LEU A 25 -0.16 -8.56 -5.21
N ASN A 26 0.65 -9.05 -6.15
CA ASN A 26 2.10 -9.14 -6.02
C ASN A 26 2.76 -7.98 -6.78
N ILE A 27 3.52 -7.14 -6.08
CA ILE A 27 4.22 -6.00 -6.68
C ILE A 27 5.56 -6.47 -7.27
N PRO A 28 5.82 -6.27 -8.58
CA PRO A 28 7.08 -6.67 -9.21
C PRO A 28 8.30 -6.13 -8.47
N GLY A 29 9.24 -7.02 -8.12
CA GLY A 29 10.47 -6.68 -7.39
C GLY A 29 10.28 -6.33 -5.90
N ARG A 30 9.06 -6.36 -5.36
CA ARG A 30 8.76 -6.00 -3.96
C ARG A 30 8.07 -7.14 -3.18
N GLY A 31 7.27 -7.97 -3.87
CA GLY A 31 6.55 -9.09 -3.28
C GLY A 31 5.08 -8.80 -2.98
N HIS A 32 4.45 -9.67 -2.19
CA HIS A 32 3.01 -9.62 -1.92
C HIS A 32 2.61 -8.37 -1.13
N LEU A 33 1.49 -7.75 -1.51
CA LEU A 33 1.01 -6.50 -0.92
C LEU A 33 0.81 -6.61 0.60
N TYR A 34 0.21 -7.71 1.08
CA TYR A 34 0.12 -8.03 2.51
C TYR A 34 1.47 -7.96 3.25
N SER A 35 2.54 -8.50 2.65
CA SER A 35 3.88 -8.46 3.25
C SER A 35 4.48 -7.06 3.30
N LEU A 36 4.12 -6.20 2.33
CA LEU A 36 4.56 -4.81 2.29
C LEU A 36 3.82 -3.97 3.35
N ILE A 37 2.52 -4.20 3.53
CA ILE A 37 1.71 -3.52 4.57
C ILE A 37 2.26 -3.82 5.95
N ASN A 38 2.58 -5.09 6.25
CA ASN A 38 3.18 -5.47 7.53
C ASN A 38 4.54 -4.82 7.81
N LYS A 39 5.25 -4.33 6.78
CA LYS A 39 6.54 -3.65 6.91
C LYS A 39 6.43 -2.13 6.82
N CYS A 40 5.28 -1.60 6.41
CA CYS A 40 5.07 -0.18 6.21
C CYS A 40 4.90 0.51 7.57
N LYS A 41 5.57 1.65 7.74
CA LYS A 41 5.33 2.50 8.90
C LYS A 41 3.91 3.05 8.85
N SER A 42 3.24 3.08 9.99
CA SER A 42 1.97 3.79 10.12
C SER A 42 2.23 5.29 10.20
N HIS A 43 1.50 6.07 9.41
CA HIS A 43 1.49 7.52 9.39
C HIS A 43 0.13 8.06 9.86
N SER A 44 -0.57 7.32 10.72
CA SER A 44 -1.89 7.67 11.24
C SER A 44 -2.97 7.85 10.15
N LEU A 45 -2.92 7.04 9.09
CA LEU A 45 -3.97 7.01 8.07
C LEU A 45 -5.35 6.81 8.69
N LYS A 46 -6.31 7.65 8.30
CA LYS A 46 -7.71 7.53 8.74
C LYS A 46 -8.61 7.42 7.52
N LYS A 47 -9.49 6.43 7.54
CA LYS A 47 -10.59 6.33 6.57
C LYS A 47 -11.62 7.39 6.91
N LEU A 48 -12.00 8.19 5.91
CA LEU A 48 -13.11 9.14 6.05
C LEU A 48 -14.42 8.36 5.93
N ILE A 49 -15.31 8.56 6.90
CA ILE A 49 -16.70 8.10 6.83
C ILE A 49 -17.57 9.34 6.59
N THR A 50 -18.41 9.28 5.55
CA THR A 50 -19.41 10.31 5.30
C THR A 50 -20.69 9.90 6.03
N ALA A 51 -21.33 10.84 6.73
CA ALA A 51 -22.61 10.65 7.39
C ALA A 51 -23.77 10.53 6.39
#